data_AF-A0A1F8Y7H9-F1
#
_entry.id   AF-A0A1F8Y7H9-F1
#
_cell.length_a   1.000
_cell.length_b   1.000
_cell.length_c   1.000
_cell.angle_alpha   90.00
_cell.angle_beta   90.00
_cell.angle_gamma   90.00
#
_symmetry.space_group_name_H-M   'P 1'
#
loop_
_entity.id
_entity.type
_entity.pdbx_description
1 polymer ?
#
loop_
_entity_poly.entity_id
_entity_poly.type
_entity_poly.pdbx_seq_one_letter_code
_entity_poly.pdbx_strand_id
1 'polypeptide(L)'
;MPRVPLAINLARTDEARQLIQAGIHDITAIIRPYVLPPGTPKERVQMLRAAFVDTLKDPQFVADTKKSKLDIDPLTGEELERTVGRLLRMDPSTLAKLKEVVK
;
A
#
# COMPACT_ATOMS: atom_id res chain seq x y z
N MET A 1 6.68 -18.32 6.10
CA MET A 1 7.80 -19.22 5.73
C MET A 1 9.13 -18.52 6.01
N PRO A 2 9.80 -18.75 7.16
CA PRO A 2 10.95 -17.94 7.57
C PRO A 2 12.29 -18.27 6.88
N ARG A 3 12.35 -19.26 5.97
CA ARG A 3 13.60 -19.74 5.35
C ARG A 3 13.78 -19.38 3.88
N VAL A 4 12.81 -18.71 3.26
CA VAL A 4 12.92 -18.28 1.86
C VAL A 4 13.10 -16.76 1.83
N PRO A 5 14.22 -16.23 1.32
CA PRO A 5 14.43 -14.79 1.24
C PRO A 5 13.42 -14.17 0.28
N LEU A 6 12.94 -12.96 0.60
CA LEU A 6 12.11 -12.17 -0.31
C LEU A 6 12.93 -11.77 -1.54
N ALA A 7 12.28 -11.67 -2.70
CA ALA A 7 12.94 -11.27 -3.95
C ALA A 7 13.69 -9.93 -3.81
N ILE A 8 13.13 -8.96 -3.08
CA ILE A 8 13.78 -7.67 -2.83
C ILE A 8 15.12 -7.80 -2.08
N ASN A 9 15.27 -8.83 -1.25
CA ASN A 9 16.51 -9.07 -0.49
C ASN A 9 17.64 -9.59 -1.40
N LEU A 10 17.32 -10.03 -2.62
CA LEU A 10 18.28 -10.52 -3.60
C LEU A 10 18.78 -9.41 -4.55
N ALA A 11 18.19 -8.21 -4.49
CA ALA A 11 18.61 -7.10 -5.32
C ALA A 11 20.00 -6.58 -4.92
N ARG A 12 20.89 -6.51 -5.91
CA ARG A 12 22.32 -6.23 -5.74
C ARG A 12 22.63 -4.75 -5.53
N THR A 13 21.73 -3.86 -5.96
CA THR A 13 21.92 -2.41 -5.93
C THR A 13 20.72 -1.73 -5.26
N ASP A 14 20.95 -0.55 -4.67
CA ASP A 14 19.87 0.26 -4.07
C ASP A 14 18.80 0.63 -5.11
N GLU A 15 19.21 0.95 -6.34
CA GLU A 15 18.30 1.23 -7.44
C GLU A 15 17.38 0.04 -7.75
N ALA A 16 17.94 -1.15 -7.96
CA ALA A 16 17.14 -2.36 -8.14
C ALA A 16 16.16 -2.62 -6.96
N ARG A 17 16.57 -2.34 -5.72
CA ARG A 17 15.65 -2.43 -4.57
C ARG A 17 14.53 -1.40 -4.65
N GLN A 18 14.83 -0.17 -5.05
CA GLN A 18 13.82 0.88 -5.24
C GLN A 18 12.83 0.53 -6.37
N LEU A 19 13.31 -0.04 -7.48
CA LEU A 19 12.45 -0.49 -8.58
C LEU A 19 11.51 -1.61 -8.15
N ILE A 20 12.00 -2.61 -7.38
CA ILE A 20 11.16 -3.66 -6.81
C ILE A 20 10.17 -3.09 -5.79
N GLN A 21 10.64 -2.22 -4.89
CA GLN A 21 9.79 -1.60 -3.88
C GLN A 21 8.66 -0.81 -4.54
N ALA A 22 8.97 0.04 -5.52
CA ALA A 22 7.96 0.88 -6.15
C ALA A 22 7.08 0.12 -7.14
N GLY A 23 7.67 -0.71 -8.00
CA GLY A 23 6.94 -1.39 -9.08
C GLY A 23 6.12 -2.59 -8.62
N ILE A 24 6.50 -3.22 -7.50
CA ILE A 24 5.86 -4.44 -7.00
C ILE A 24 5.22 -4.19 -5.64
N HIS A 25 6.00 -3.87 -4.61
CA HIS A 25 5.49 -3.85 -3.24
C HIS A 25 4.51 -2.70 -2.97
N ASP A 26 4.89 -1.47 -3.30
CA ASP A 26 4.08 -0.28 -3.03
C ASP A 26 2.76 -0.32 -3.84
N ILE A 27 2.83 -0.69 -5.11
CA ILE A 27 1.65 -0.79 -5.98
C ILE A 27 0.70 -1.91 -5.53
N THR A 28 1.22 -3.08 -5.16
CA THR A 28 0.36 -4.17 -4.66
C THR A 28 -0.32 -3.81 -3.34
N ALA A 29 0.36 -3.09 -2.47
CA ALA A 29 -0.20 -2.65 -1.19
C ALA A 29 -1.34 -1.63 -1.33
N ILE A 30 -1.39 -0.86 -2.43
CA ILE A 30 -2.38 0.20 -2.64
C ILE A 30 -3.42 -0.12 -3.73
N ILE A 31 -3.52 -1.37 -4.17
CA ILE A 31 -4.33 -1.78 -5.32
C ILE A 31 -5.85 -1.58 -5.14
N ARG A 32 -6.32 -1.55 -3.89
CA ARG A 32 -7.74 -1.31 -3.53
C ARG A 32 -7.85 -0.16 -2.53
N PRO A 33 -7.58 1.09 -2.94
CA PRO A 33 -7.57 2.20 -2.02
C PRO A 33 -9.00 2.67 -1.75
N TYR A 34 -9.31 3.00 -0.49
CA TYR A 34 -10.53 3.71 -0.14
C TYR A 34 -10.23 5.20 -0.03
N VAL A 35 -10.76 5.99 -0.98
CA VAL A 35 -10.41 7.41 -1.16
C VAL A 35 -11.64 8.30 -1.19
N LEU A 36 -11.44 9.55 -0.81
CA LEU A 36 -12.47 10.59 -0.81
C LEU A 36 -12.14 11.65 -1.86
N PRO A 37 -13.14 12.34 -2.41
CA PRO A 37 -12.91 13.41 -3.38
C PRO A 37 -12.01 14.52 -2.83
N PRO A 38 -11.23 15.20 -3.70
CA PRO A 38 -10.52 16.42 -3.33
C PRO A 38 -11.45 17.46 -2.69
N GLY A 39 -10.96 18.18 -1.68
CA GLY A 39 -11.75 19.20 -0.97
C GLY A 39 -12.66 18.65 0.13
N THR A 40 -12.67 17.34 0.39
CA THR A 40 -13.35 16.79 1.57
C THR A 40 -12.77 17.41 2.86
N PRO A 41 -13.60 17.98 3.76
CA PRO A 41 -13.13 18.58 5.01
C PRO A 41 -12.27 17.63 5.84
N LYS A 42 -11.19 18.15 6.44
CA LYS A 42 -10.19 17.35 7.18
C LYS A 42 -10.85 16.53 8.30
N GLU A 43 -11.81 17.12 9.00
CA GLU A 43 -12.54 16.48 10.10
C GLU A 43 -13.32 15.26 9.60
N ARG A 44 -13.90 15.33 8.40
CA ARG A 44 -14.60 14.19 7.77
C ARG A 44 -13.63 13.10 7.34
N VAL A 45 -12.47 13.47 6.80
CA VAL A 45 -11.42 12.50 6.45
C VAL A 45 -10.97 11.74 7.71
N GLN A 46 -10.71 12.46 8.80
CA GLN A 46 -10.26 11.84 10.06
C GLN A 46 -11.32 10.92 10.66
N MET A 47 -12.58 11.35 10.66
CA MET A 47 -13.70 10.52 11.10
C MET A 47 -13.78 9.20 10.32
N LEU A 48 -13.69 9.26 8.98
CA LEU A 48 -13.78 8.06 8.14
C LEU A 48 -12.56 7.16 8.26
N ARG A 49 -11.35 7.71 8.43
CA ARG A 49 -10.14 6.92 8.73
C ARG A 49 -10.30 6.14 10.03
N ALA A 50 -10.79 6.79 11.09
CA ALA A 50 -11.03 6.13 12.36
C ALA A 50 -12.08 5.00 12.22
N ALA A 51 -13.23 5.31 11.63
CA ALA A 51 -14.30 4.33 11.42
C ALA A 51 -13.86 3.11 10.57
N PHE A 52 -13.00 3.34 9.56
CA PHE A 52 -12.43 2.26 8.75
C PHE A 52 -11.57 1.32 9.59
N VAL A 53 -10.65 1.85 10.40
CA VAL A 53 -9.79 1.07 11.30
C VAL A 53 -10.61 0.33 12.35
N ASP A 54 -11.64 0.96 12.91
CA ASP A 54 -12.52 0.32 13.89
C ASP A 54 -13.29 -0.85 13.27
N THR A 55 -13.78 -0.70 12.03
CA THR A 55 -14.46 -1.77 11.30
C THR A 55 -13.54 -2.98 11.06
N LEU A 56 -12.27 -2.75 10.72
CA LEU A 56 -11.30 -3.83 10.49
C LEU A 56 -10.98 -4.63 11.76
N LYS A 57 -11.22 -4.05 12.93
CA LYS A 57 -11.04 -4.68 14.25
C LYS A 57 -12.35 -5.25 14.80
N ASP A 58 -13.49 -4.93 14.19
CA ASP A 58 -14.79 -5.38 14.67
C ASP A 58 -14.89 -6.92 14.63
N PRO A 59 -15.26 -7.58 15.74
CA PRO A 59 -15.30 -9.05 15.80
C PRO A 59 -16.27 -9.68 14.80
N GLN A 60 -17.38 -9.02 14.48
CA GLN A 60 -18.36 -9.52 13.52
C GLN A 60 -17.79 -9.43 12.10
N PHE A 61 -17.18 -8.30 11.74
CA PHE A 61 -16.47 -8.15 10.47
C PHE A 61 -15.35 -9.19 10.29
N VAL A 62 -14.55 -9.43 11.35
CA VAL A 62 -13.50 -10.46 11.33
C VAL A 62 -14.07 -11.88 11.19
N ALA A 63 -15.23 -12.17 11.78
CA ALA A 63 -15.89 -13.47 11.58
C ALA A 63 -16.37 -13.64 10.13
N ASP A 64 -16.95 -12.60 9.54
CA ASP A 64 -17.45 -12.61 8.17
C ASP A 64 -16.34 -12.75 7.13
N THR A 65 -15.21 -12.07 7.32
CA THR A 65 -14.02 -12.21 6.45
C THR A 65 -13.46 -13.62 6.48
N LYS A 66 -13.36 -14.25 7.66
CA LYS A 66 -12.95 -15.65 7.82
C LYS A 66 -13.92 -16.62 7.13
N LYS A 67 -15.23 -16.44 7.32
CA LYS A 67 -16.27 -17.25 6.66
C LYS A 67 -16.18 -17.14 5.14
N SER A 68 -15.88 -15.94 4.65
CA SER A 68 -15.74 -15.64 3.23
C SER A 68 -14.35 -16.00 2.67
N LYS A 69 -13.43 -16.51 3.49
CA LYS A 69 -12.04 -16.81 3.13
C LYS A 69 -11.32 -15.62 2.50
N LEU A 70 -11.62 -14.41 2.98
CA LEU A 70 -10.95 -13.19 2.59
C LEU A 70 -9.76 -12.95 3.52
N ASP A 71 -8.56 -12.87 2.94
CA ASP A 71 -7.37 -12.41 3.64
C ASP A 71 -7.33 -10.88 3.59
N ILE A 72 -7.26 -10.24 4.76
CA ILE A 72 -7.37 -8.79 4.91
C ILE A 72 -6.15 -8.30 5.68
N ASP A 73 -5.26 -7.59 4.98
CA ASP A 73 -4.08 -6.92 5.53
C ASP A 73 -4.10 -5.44 5.11
N PRO A 74 -4.84 -4.59 5.84
CA PRO A 74 -5.13 -3.22 5.43
C PRO A 74 -4.04 -2.25 5.86
N LEU A 75 -3.76 -1.25 5.02
CA LEU A 75 -3.00 -0.07 5.41
C LEU A 75 -3.89 0.92 6.16
N THR A 76 -3.30 1.63 7.12
CA THR A 76 -3.90 2.86 7.67
C THR A 76 -3.93 3.98 6.61
N GLY A 77 -4.77 4.99 6.83
CA GLY A 77 -4.82 6.16 5.94
C GLY A 77 -3.48 6.87 5.83
N GLU A 78 -2.72 6.93 6.93
CA GLU A 78 -1.39 7.53 6.99
C GLU A 78 -0.35 6.70 6.23
N GLU A 79 -0.40 5.37 6.31
CA GLU A 79 0.50 4.49 5.55
C GLU A 79 0.23 4.54 4.05
N LEU A 80 -1.05 4.58 3.66
CA LEU A 80 -1.45 4.80 2.27
C LEU A 80 -0.91 6.14 1.75
N GLU A 81 -1.11 7.22 2.50
CA GLU A 81 -0.65 8.57 2.14
C GLU A 81 0.87 8.64 2.00
N ARG A 82 1.62 8.01 2.92
CA ARG A 82 3.09 7.92 2.82
C ARG A 82 3.53 7.12 1.59
N THR A 83 2.85 6.03 1.28
CA THR A 83 3.19 5.16 0.14
C THR A 83 2.96 5.88 -1.18
N VAL A 84 1.79 6.50 -1.35
CA VAL A 84 1.49 7.34 -2.52
C VAL A 84 2.46 8.50 -2.60
N GLY A 85 2.72 9.19 -1.48
CA GLY A 85 3.66 10.30 -1.43
C GLY A 85 5.11 9.92 -1.78
N ARG A 86 5.53 8.68 -1.50
CA ARG A 86 6.84 8.16 -1.92
C ARG A 86 6.88 7.90 -3.43
N LEU A 87 5.83 7.30 -3.98
CA LEU A 87 5.72 7.05 -5.43
C LEU A 87 5.72 8.37 -6.24
N LEU A 88 4.98 9.38 -5.77
CA LEU A 88 4.87 10.67 -6.46
C LEU A 88 6.15 11.53 -6.38
N ARG A 89 7.01 11.29 -5.39
CA ARG A 89 8.29 12.01 -5.22
C ARG A 89 9.50 11.23 -5.73
N MET A 90 9.27 10.16 -6.48
CA MET A 90 10.35 9.36 -7.06
C MET A 90 11.25 10.21 -7.95
N ASP A 91 12.56 9.99 -7.84
CA ASP A 91 13.54 10.68 -8.67
C ASP A 91 13.29 10.40 -10.17
N PRO A 92 13.43 11.41 -11.06
CA PRO A 92 13.18 11.24 -12.49
C PRO A 92 13.96 10.09 -13.14
N SER A 93 15.19 9.81 -12.70
CA SER A 93 16.01 8.73 -13.26
C SER A 93 15.46 7.35 -12.91
N THR A 94 15.03 7.14 -11.66
CA THR A 94 14.37 5.91 -11.22
C THR A 94 13.02 5.73 -11.90
N LEU A 95 12.24 6.82 -12.07
CA LEU A 95 10.96 6.78 -12.77
C LEU A 95 11.13 6.40 -14.25
N ALA A 96 12.16 6.93 -14.93
CA ALA A 96 12.46 6.58 -16.31
C ALA A 96 12.75 5.08 -16.46
N LYS A 97 13.61 4.53 -15.60
CA LYS A 97 13.91 3.08 -15.57
C LYS A 97 12.69 2.23 -15.24
N LEU A 98 11.89 2.65 -14.26
CA LEU A 98 10.66 1.93 -13.91
C LEU A 98 9.70 1.84 -15.11
N LYS A 99 9.55 2.92 -15.89
CA LYS A 99 8.75 2.92 -17.11
C LYS A 99 9.29 1.97 -18.19
N GLU A 100 10.61 1.82 -18.32
CA GLU A 100 11.20 0.86 -19.24
C GLU A 100 10.92 -0.59 -18.84
N VAL A 101 10.92 -0.89 -17.53
CA VAL A 101 10.73 -2.24 -16.99
C VAL A 101 9.26 -2.69 -17.01
N VAL A 102 8.31 -1.78 -16.87
CA VAL A 102 6.86 -2.09 -16.77
C VAL A 102 6.17 -2.11 -18.15
N LYS A 103 6.91 -1.84 -19.23
CA LYS A 103 6.36 -1.80 -20.59
C LYS A 103 5.97 -3.18 -21.12
#